data_AF-A0A8S3XIU5-F1
#
_entry.id   AF-A0A8S3XIU5-F1
#
_cell.length_a   1.000
_cell.length_b   1.000
_cell.length_c   1.000
_cell.angle_alpha   90.00
_cell.angle_beta   90.00
_cell.angle_gamma   90.00
#
_symmetry.space_group_name_H-M   'P 1'
#
loop_
_entity.id
_entity.type
_entity.pdbx_description
1 polymer ?
#
loop_
_entity_poly.entity_id
_entity_poly.type
_entity_poly.pdbx_seq_one_letter_code
_entity_poly.pdbx_strand_id
1 'polypeptide(L)'
;MSLNTAHADHGVLIHAGECIILFSDNVTVEFYGNDTAEFKGTKNGRMYLTTHRMIYNSKNPSDSLRSFSFPFIALQDVTVEQPMFSANYIKGKVAAQPNGNFIGEVKFKLTFKSGGAIEFGQAMLKAAHLASRHAAPNAPPPPYTPPSGPWYAAPPPAYAPPPQGYYGWVPPYNAFPDQPAPNSVFVTSTPAPYPGVAGNNYPTGPGFSGAGSPSAPPPGYPGNPGALPPSYPGNASAPPPGYPGGFMAPGVPSGTGMSSSDAKAAEAAQSAYYDPNRPQTAYVPPPYNDQPPTYQESMSKKEN
;
A
#
# COMPACT_ATOMS: atom_id res chain seq x y z
N MET A 1 5.92 13.67 4.88
CA MET A 1 5.45 13.90 3.52
C MET A 1 6.61 14.50 2.78
N SER A 2 6.84 14.08 1.53
CA SER A 2 7.96 14.64 0.77
C SER A 2 7.85 14.41 -0.73
N LEU A 3 8.28 15.44 -1.46
CA LEU A 3 8.61 15.39 -2.88
C LEU A 3 10.03 14.85 -3.08
N ASN A 4 10.19 13.86 -3.95
CA ASN A 4 11.49 13.32 -4.41
C ASN A 4 12.45 12.82 -3.31
N THR A 5 11.94 12.21 -2.24
CA THR A 5 12.80 11.58 -1.22
C THR A 5 12.34 10.20 -0.76
N ALA A 6 11.29 9.63 -1.37
CA ALA A 6 10.78 8.30 -1.04
C ALA A 6 11.14 7.26 -2.11
N HIS A 7 12.35 7.40 -2.66
CA HIS A 7 12.94 6.50 -3.62
C HIS A 7 14.42 6.33 -3.33
N ALA A 8 14.96 5.18 -3.70
CA ALA A 8 16.38 4.89 -3.69
C ALA A 8 16.69 4.07 -4.94
N ASP A 9 17.80 4.39 -5.60
CA ASP A 9 18.16 3.78 -6.87
C ASP A 9 16.97 3.76 -7.88
N HIS A 10 16.46 2.57 -8.23
CA HIS A 10 15.36 2.33 -9.16
C HIS A 10 14.02 2.02 -8.47
N GLY A 11 13.97 2.11 -7.15
CA GLY A 11 12.91 1.56 -6.31
C GLY A 11 12.36 2.52 -5.25
N VAL A 12 11.44 1.99 -4.44
CA VAL A 12 10.77 2.71 -3.36
C VAL A 12 11.62 2.70 -2.09
N LEU A 13 11.63 3.80 -1.35
CA LEU A 13 12.29 3.92 -0.05
C LEU A 13 11.26 3.98 1.09
N ILE A 14 11.22 2.94 1.91
CA ILE A 14 10.36 2.81 3.08
C ILE A 14 11.15 2.99 4.39
N HIS A 15 10.46 3.30 5.48
CA HIS A 15 11.06 3.43 6.80
C HIS A 15 11.24 2.07 7.48
N ALA A 16 12.11 2.00 8.49
CA ALA A 16 12.26 0.81 9.31
C ALA A 16 10.90 0.37 9.90
N GLY A 17 10.53 -0.89 9.71
CA GLY A 17 9.26 -1.46 10.17
C GLY A 17 8.01 -1.01 9.38
N GLU A 18 8.16 -0.22 8.32
CA GLU A 18 7.08 0.07 7.38
C GLU A 18 6.82 -1.16 6.49
N CYS A 19 5.56 -1.55 6.33
CA CYS A 19 5.17 -2.66 5.47
C CYS A 19 4.33 -2.14 4.28
N ILE A 20 4.42 -2.81 3.14
CA ILE A 20 3.61 -2.51 1.95
C ILE A 20 2.32 -3.32 2.06
N ILE A 21 1.19 -2.62 2.19
CA ILE A 21 -0.14 -3.23 2.30
C ILE A 21 -0.66 -3.61 0.91
N LEU A 22 -0.63 -2.67 -0.04
CA LEU A 22 -1.02 -2.90 -1.43
C LEU A 22 0.02 -2.27 -2.37
N PHE A 23 0.20 -2.90 -3.52
CA PHE A 23 1.05 -2.43 -4.60
C PHE A 23 0.26 -2.42 -5.91
N SER A 24 0.39 -1.34 -6.68
CA SER A 24 -0.14 -1.25 -8.04
C SER A 24 0.94 -0.71 -8.96
N ASP A 25 1.31 -1.47 -9.99
CA ASP A 25 2.41 -1.11 -10.88
C ASP A 25 2.02 -0.08 -11.94
N ASN A 26 0.74 0.03 -12.30
CA ASN A 26 0.28 0.83 -13.44
C ASN A 26 -0.80 1.85 -13.05
N VAL A 27 -0.37 2.90 -12.33
CA VAL A 27 -1.23 4.01 -11.94
C VAL A 27 -0.87 5.27 -12.71
N THR A 28 -1.89 5.91 -13.27
CA THR A 28 -1.76 7.26 -13.82
C THR A 28 -2.13 8.27 -12.75
N VAL A 29 -1.25 9.25 -12.54
CA VAL A 29 -1.42 10.30 -11.53
C VAL A 29 -1.42 11.66 -12.20
N GLU A 30 -2.40 12.48 -11.82
CA GLU A 30 -2.45 13.90 -12.18
C GLU A 30 -2.45 14.71 -10.88
N PHE A 31 -1.62 15.75 -10.83
CA PHE A 31 -1.60 16.71 -9.73
C PHE A 31 -2.03 18.08 -10.24
N TYR A 32 -2.76 18.83 -9.42
CA TYR A 32 -3.28 20.14 -9.79
C TYR A 32 -3.55 21.02 -8.57
N GLY A 33 -3.74 22.32 -8.80
CA GLY A 33 -3.93 23.31 -7.73
C GLY A 33 -2.65 23.68 -6.98
N ASN A 34 -1.49 23.38 -7.55
CA ASN A 34 -0.17 23.76 -7.03
C ASN A 34 0.79 24.02 -8.21
N ASP A 35 1.62 25.07 -8.12
CA ASP A 35 2.49 25.50 -9.22
C ASP A 35 3.88 24.84 -9.23
N THR A 36 4.21 24.01 -8.23
CA THR A 36 5.44 23.23 -8.17
C THR A 36 5.63 22.42 -9.47
N ALA A 37 6.80 22.56 -10.10
CA ALA A 37 7.06 22.05 -11.45
C ALA A 37 6.91 20.53 -11.58
N GLU A 38 7.25 19.79 -10.52
CA GLU A 38 7.16 18.34 -10.42
C GLU A 38 5.71 17.84 -10.52
N PHE A 39 4.73 18.66 -10.11
CA PHE A 39 3.30 18.32 -10.19
C PHE A 39 2.70 18.55 -11.58
N LYS A 40 3.44 19.16 -12.52
CA LYS A 40 2.89 19.46 -13.85
C LYS A 40 2.76 18.21 -14.71
N GLY A 41 1.62 18.12 -15.40
CA GLY A 41 1.32 17.10 -16.38
C GLY A 41 0.91 15.75 -15.78
N THR A 42 0.55 14.83 -16.66
CA THR A 42 0.17 13.47 -16.29
C THR A 42 1.43 12.61 -16.07
N LYS A 43 1.45 11.86 -14.97
CA LYS A 43 2.54 10.95 -14.61
C LYS A 43 2.07 9.51 -14.66
N ASN A 44 2.97 8.58 -14.98
CA ASN A 44 2.69 7.15 -14.93
C ASN A 44 3.70 6.48 -14.01
N GLY A 45 3.25 5.59 -13.14
CA GLY A 45 4.15 4.98 -12.18
C GLY A 45 3.47 3.96 -11.31
N ARG A 46 4.12 3.71 -10.18
CA ARG A 46 3.73 2.72 -9.18
C ARG A 46 3.10 3.43 -8.00
N MET A 47 2.08 2.81 -7.43
CA MET A 47 1.44 3.27 -6.21
C MET A 47 1.60 2.23 -5.11
N TYR A 48 2.08 2.67 -3.96
CA TYR A 48 2.23 1.86 -2.75
C TYR A 48 1.29 2.41 -1.69
N LEU A 49 0.43 1.56 -1.15
CA LEU A 49 -0.22 1.79 0.14
C LEU A 49 0.61 1.09 1.19
N THR A 50 1.19 1.84 2.13
CA THR A 50 1.98 1.27 3.22
C THR A 50 1.22 1.33 4.53
N THR A 51 1.82 0.80 5.60
CA THR A 51 1.29 0.97 6.95
C THR A 51 1.24 2.41 7.43
N HIS A 52 1.92 3.36 6.78
CA HIS A 52 2.05 4.73 7.29
C HIS A 52 1.57 5.81 6.30
N ARG A 53 1.65 5.52 5.01
CA ARG A 53 1.54 6.53 3.96
C ARG A 53 1.21 5.92 2.60
N MET A 54 0.88 6.81 1.70
CA MET A 54 0.86 6.54 0.28
C MET A 54 2.17 7.00 -0.34
N ILE A 55 2.70 6.21 -1.28
CA ILE A 55 3.91 6.54 -2.04
C ILE A 55 3.61 6.35 -3.52
N TYR A 56 3.75 7.42 -4.29
CA TYR A 56 3.89 7.36 -5.74
C TYR A 56 5.38 7.28 -6.09
N ASN A 57 5.73 6.44 -7.06
CA ASN A 57 7.09 6.33 -7.58
C ASN A 57 7.03 6.26 -9.11
N SER A 58 7.73 7.18 -9.79
CA SER A 58 7.71 7.19 -11.26
C SER A 58 8.44 5.99 -11.84
N LYS A 59 7.92 5.51 -12.98
CA LYS A 59 8.58 4.51 -13.83
C LYS A 59 9.61 5.13 -14.76
N ASN A 60 9.56 6.44 -14.97
CA ASN A 60 10.50 7.17 -15.80
C ASN A 60 11.55 7.86 -14.91
N PRO A 61 12.81 7.41 -14.92
CA PRO A 61 13.85 8.02 -14.09
C PRO A 61 14.16 9.47 -14.48
N SER A 62 13.77 9.87 -15.71
CA SER A 62 13.92 11.25 -16.21
C SER A 62 12.75 12.16 -15.85
N ASP A 63 11.70 11.65 -15.19
CA ASP A 63 10.63 12.50 -14.70
C ASP A 63 11.15 13.42 -13.59
N SER A 64 10.76 14.71 -13.66
CA SER A 64 11.00 15.65 -12.57
C SER A 64 10.40 15.17 -11.25
N LEU A 65 9.28 14.44 -11.30
CA LEU A 65 8.70 13.76 -10.16
C LEU A 65 9.13 12.30 -10.12
N ARG A 66 10.17 11.99 -9.34
CA ARG A 66 10.64 10.62 -9.10
C ARG A 66 9.81 9.90 -8.03
N SER A 67 9.42 10.61 -6.98
CA SER A 67 8.55 10.05 -5.93
C SER A 67 7.72 11.13 -5.26
N PHE A 68 6.53 10.78 -4.80
CA PHE A 68 5.77 11.61 -3.87
C PHE A 68 5.25 10.75 -2.73
N SER A 69 5.63 11.06 -1.49
CA SER A 69 5.15 10.34 -0.31
C SER A 69 4.33 11.24 0.58
N PHE A 70 3.14 10.79 0.97
CA PHE A 70 2.23 11.56 1.82
C PHE A 70 1.58 10.65 2.88
N PRO A 71 1.82 10.93 4.18
CA PRO A 71 1.25 10.16 5.28
C PRO A 71 -0.24 10.44 5.41
N PHE A 72 -0.95 9.50 6.04
CA PHE A 72 -2.41 9.60 6.18
C PHE A 72 -2.87 10.87 6.89
N ILE A 73 -2.07 11.39 7.83
CA ILE A 73 -2.36 12.65 8.53
C ILE A 73 -2.34 13.90 7.61
N ALA A 74 -1.70 13.83 6.44
CA ALA A 74 -1.67 14.92 5.47
C ALA A 74 -2.77 14.82 4.40
N LEU A 75 -3.52 13.71 4.38
CA LEU A 75 -4.59 13.48 3.41
C LEU A 75 -5.89 14.16 3.83
N GLN A 76 -6.55 14.80 2.86
CA GLN A 76 -7.80 15.53 3.05
C GLN A 76 -8.73 15.28 1.86
N ASP A 77 -10.04 15.41 2.09
CA ASP A 77 -11.08 15.39 1.06
C ASP A 77 -10.98 14.22 0.08
N VAL A 78 -10.64 13.03 0.58
CA VAL A 78 -10.44 11.86 -0.28
C VAL A 78 -11.77 11.25 -0.70
N THR A 79 -11.94 10.98 -1.98
CA THR A 79 -13.15 10.41 -2.57
C THR A 79 -12.76 9.40 -3.65
N VAL A 80 -13.50 8.30 -3.71
CA VAL A 80 -13.46 7.34 -4.82
C VAL A 80 -14.59 7.69 -5.77
N GLU A 81 -14.25 7.89 -7.04
CA GLU A 81 -15.19 8.26 -8.09
C GLU A 81 -15.35 7.08 -9.06
N GLN A 82 -16.61 6.74 -9.36
CA GLN A 82 -16.98 5.59 -10.20
C GLN A 82 -17.78 6.06 -11.42
N PRO A 83 -17.15 6.72 -12.40
CA PRO A 83 -17.84 7.20 -13.58
C PRO A 83 -18.29 6.03 -14.48
N MET A 84 -19.56 6.02 -14.90
CA MET A 84 -20.14 4.96 -15.75
C MET A 84 -19.36 4.67 -17.04
N PHE A 85 -18.71 5.69 -17.62
CA PHE A 85 -18.05 5.60 -18.94
C PHE A 85 -16.55 5.90 -18.91
N SER A 86 -15.92 5.98 -17.73
CA SER A 86 -14.46 6.12 -17.65
C SER A 86 -13.87 5.24 -16.56
N ALA A 87 -12.54 5.27 -16.38
CA ALA A 87 -11.90 4.47 -15.35
C ALA A 87 -12.19 5.06 -13.97
N ASN A 88 -12.38 4.18 -12.98
CA ASN A 88 -12.53 4.59 -11.60
C ASN A 88 -11.23 5.25 -11.11
N TYR A 89 -11.40 6.29 -10.30
CA TYR A 89 -10.26 7.08 -9.83
C TYR A 89 -10.45 7.52 -8.39
N ILE A 90 -9.33 7.71 -7.70
CA ILE A 90 -9.29 8.27 -6.35
C ILE A 90 -8.84 9.72 -6.49
N LYS A 91 -9.59 10.66 -5.93
CA LYS A 91 -9.17 12.05 -5.84
C LYS A 91 -9.07 12.49 -4.39
N GLY A 92 -8.23 13.47 -4.13
CA GLY A 92 -8.10 14.05 -2.80
C GLY A 92 -7.13 15.21 -2.79
N LYS A 93 -6.81 15.68 -1.59
CA LYS A 93 -5.84 16.73 -1.35
C LYS A 93 -4.76 16.26 -0.40
N VAL A 94 -3.57 16.80 -0.57
CA VAL A 94 -2.45 16.64 0.34
C VAL A 94 -2.01 18.03 0.79
N ALA A 95 -2.07 18.26 2.10
CA ALA A 95 -1.54 19.48 2.70
C ALA A 95 -0.01 19.39 2.82
N ALA A 96 0.68 20.50 2.54
CA ALA A 96 2.12 20.61 2.73
C ALA A 96 2.49 20.44 4.21
N GLN A 97 3.57 19.72 4.48
CA GLN A 97 4.22 19.64 5.78
C GLN A 97 5.50 20.48 5.72
N PRO A 98 5.93 21.07 6.83
CA PRO A 98 7.25 21.69 6.91
C PRO A 98 8.33 20.72 6.41
N ASN A 99 9.26 21.22 5.60
CA ASN A 99 10.32 20.45 4.94
C ASN A 99 9.86 19.42 3.89
N GLY A 100 8.59 19.42 3.47
CA GLY A 100 8.05 18.46 2.49
C GLY A 100 8.39 18.75 1.02
N ASN A 101 9.28 19.70 0.74
CA ASN A 101 9.72 20.13 -0.59
C ASN A 101 8.63 20.75 -1.50
N PHE A 102 7.48 21.16 -0.95
CA PHE A 102 6.52 22.05 -1.59
C PHE A 102 5.73 22.85 -0.54
N ILE A 103 4.99 23.88 -0.96
CA ILE A 103 4.22 24.76 -0.09
C ILE A 103 2.74 24.71 -0.49
N GLY A 104 1.85 24.88 0.50
CA GLY A 104 0.40 24.99 0.29
C GLY A 104 -0.30 23.64 0.32
N GLU A 105 -1.17 23.40 -0.65
CA GLU A 105 -1.84 22.12 -0.86
C GLU A 105 -1.64 21.68 -2.31
N VAL A 106 -1.78 20.37 -2.56
CA VAL A 106 -1.86 19.82 -3.91
C VAL A 106 -3.02 18.85 -3.99
N LYS A 107 -3.80 18.94 -5.06
CA LYS A 107 -4.88 18.00 -5.36
C LYS A 107 -4.32 16.90 -6.24
N PHE A 108 -4.76 15.67 -6.02
CA PHE A 108 -4.34 14.53 -6.82
C PHE A 108 -5.56 13.80 -7.39
N LYS A 109 -5.32 13.13 -8.52
CA LYS A 109 -6.22 12.15 -9.13
C LYS A 109 -5.41 10.92 -9.53
N LEU A 110 -5.73 9.78 -8.92
CA LEU A 110 -5.12 8.47 -9.19
C LEU A 110 -6.09 7.64 -10.02
N THR A 111 -5.70 7.29 -11.24
CA THR A 111 -6.49 6.44 -12.13
C THR A 111 -5.84 5.06 -12.23
N PHE A 112 -6.57 4.03 -11.84
CA PHE A 112 -6.10 2.64 -11.85
C PHE A 112 -6.54 1.97 -13.14
N LYS A 113 -5.64 1.95 -14.14
CA LYS A 113 -5.97 1.45 -15.49
C LYS A 113 -6.32 -0.04 -15.53
N SER A 114 -5.84 -0.80 -14.56
CA SER A 114 -6.05 -2.24 -14.44
C SER A 114 -7.22 -2.62 -13.51
N GLY A 115 -8.04 -1.64 -13.07
CA GLY A 115 -9.05 -1.84 -12.03
C GLY A 115 -8.49 -1.71 -10.62
N GLY A 116 -9.34 -1.90 -9.60
CA GLY A 116 -8.95 -1.90 -8.19
C GLY A 116 -9.05 -0.54 -7.49
N ALA A 117 -9.50 0.53 -8.16
CA ALA A 117 -9.54 1.86 -7.56
C ALA A 117 -10.44 1.92 -6.31
N ILE A 118 -11.52 1.14 -6.31
CA ILE A 118 -12.44 1.05 -5.18
C ILE A 118 -11.75 0.36 -4.00
N GLU A 119 -11.17 -0.82 -4.22
CA GLU A 119 -10.49 -1.62 -3.22
C GLU A 119 -9.30 -0.86 -2.64
N PHE A 120 -8.51 -0.20 -3.50
CA PHE A 120 -7.41 0.65 -3.06
C PHE A 120 -7.92 1.81 -2.21
N GLY A 121 -8.97 2.50 -2.66
CA GLY A 121 -9.55 3.63 -1.94
C GLY A 121 -10.13 3.24 -0.59
N GLN A 122 -10.88 2.13 -0.54
CA GLN A 122 -11.41 1.57 0.71
C GLN A 122 -10.29 1.13 1.66
N ALA A 123 -9.27 0.44 1.15
CA ALA A 123 -8.12 0.01 1.95
C ALA A 123 -7.32 1.20 2.48
N MET A 124 -7.12 2.24 1.68
CA MET A 124 -6.46 3.48 2.07
C MET A 124 -7.26 4.22 3.15
N LEU A 125 -8.57 4.39 2.99
CA LEU A 125 -9.43 5.02 4.00
C LEU A 125 -9.42 4.22 5.30
N LYS A 126 -9.44 2.88 5.22
CA LYS A 126 -9.34 2.01 6.39
C LYS A 126 -7.98 2.12 7.07
N ALA A 127 -6.89 2.14 6.31
CA ALA A 127 -5.54 2.31 6.83
C ALA A 127 -5.37 3.67 7.53
N ALA A 128 -5.88 4.75 6.91
CA ALA A 128 -5.89 6.08 7.50
C ALA A 128 -6.68 6.11 8.81
N HIS A 129 -7.86 5.48 8.85
CA HIS A 129 -8.67 5.37 10.07
C HIS A 129 -7.98 4.57 11.19
N LEU A 130 -7.24 3.50 10.85
CA LEU A 130 -6.49 2.74 11.85
C LEU A 130 -5.30 3.55 12.37
N ALA A 131 -4.54 4.19 11.48
CA ALA A 131 -3.41 5.04 11.86
C ALA A 131 -3.83 6.24 12.73
N SER A 132 -5.00 6.84 12.46
CA SER A 132 -5.49 7.98 13.24
C SER A 132 -5.81 7.64 14.70
N ARG A 133 -6.06 6.36 15.03
CA ARG A 133 -6.27 5.93 16.43
C ARG A 133 -5.02 6.05 17.29
N HIS A 134 -3.85 6.15 16.65
CA HIS A 134 -2.56 6.29 17.30
C HIS A 134 -2.03 7.73 17.24
N ALA A 135 -2.75 8.63 16.58
CA ALA A 135 -2.44 10.06 16.57
C ALA A 135 -3.10 10.74 17.76
N ALA A 136 -2.42 11.73 18.34
CA ALA A 136 -3.05 12.61 19.32
C ALA A 136 -4.18 13.43 18.64
N PRO A 137 -5.36 13.58 19.26
CA PRO A 137 -6.45 14.37 18.70
C PRO A 137 -6.01 15.79 18.37
N ASN A 138 -6.33 16.27 17.16
CA ASN A 138 -5.97 17.60 16.66
C ASN A 138 -4.47 17.94 16.64
N ALA A 139 -3.57 16.96 16.79
CA ALA A 139 -2.15 17.24 16.69
C ALA A 139 -1.80 17.63 15.24
N PRO A 140 -1.08 18.74 15.05
CA PRO A 140 -0.60 19.09 13.71
C PRO A 140 0.32 17.96 13.20
N PRO A 141 0.31 17.68 11.89
CA PRO A 141 1.25 16.73 11.31
C PRO A 141 2.69 17.13 11.69
N PRO A 142 3.53 16.18 12.17
CA PRO A 142 4.90 16.51 12.49
C PRO A 142 5.64 16.97 11.21
N PRO A 143 6.62 17.88 11.34
CA PRO A 143 7.50 18.25 10.24
C PRO A 143 8.06 17.00 9.55
N TYR A 144 8.21 17.07 8.23
CA TYR A 144 8.91 16.00 7.54
C TYR A 144 10.37 15.98 7.98
N THR A 145 10.82 14.82 8.41
CA THR A 145 12.23 14.49 8.57
C THR A 145 12.60 13.50 7.47
N PRO A 146 13.47 13.88 6.52
CA PRO A 146 13.98 12.90 5.57
C PRO A 146 14.71 11.79 6.32
N PRO A 147 14.59 10.53 5.88
CA PRO A 147 15.42 9.47 6.43
C PRO A 147 16.88 9.87 6.35
N SER A 148 17.58 9.79 7.48
CA SER A 148 19.02 10.03 7.57
C SER A 148 19.75 8.69 7.66
N GLY A 149 20.91 8.60 7.01
CA GLY A 149 21.74 7.39 7.01
C GLY A 149 21.59 6.52 5.76
N PRO A 150 22.30 5.37 5.73
CA PRO A 150 22.27 4.47 4.58
C PRO A 150 20.90 3.81 4.45
N TRP A 151 20.55 3.49 3.22
CA TRP A 151 19.45 2.60 2.89
C TRP A 151 20.02 1.26 2.41
N TYR A 152 19.26 0.19 2.58
CA TYR A 152 19.62 -1.15 2.14
C TYR A 152 18.45 -1.80 1.42
N ALA A 153 18.76 -2.74 0.52
CA ALA A 153 17.73 -3.51 -0.17
C ALA A 153 17.01 -4.42 0.84
N ALA A 154 15.68 -4.37 0.82
CA ALA A 154 14.82 -5.28 1.57
C ALA A 154 14.19 -6.28 0.60
N PRO A 155 14.58 -7.56 0.62
CA PRO A 155 13.87 -8.58 -0.15
C PRO A 155 12.54 -8.94 0.56
N PRO A 156 11.51 -9.40 -0.18
CA PRO A 156 10.39 -10.08 0.45
C PRO A 156 10.89 -11.27 1.31
N PRO A 157 10.28 -11.55 2.48
CA PRO A 157 9.06 -10.97 3.02
C PRO A 157 9.28 -9.77 3.96
N ALA A 158 10.47 -9.13 3.96
CA ALA A 158 10.85 -8.14 4.98
C ALA A 158 9.90 -6.92 5.08
N TYR A 159 9.18 -6.61 4.00
CA TYR A 159 8.20 -5.53 3.92
C TYR A 159 6.76 -6.04 3.74
N ALA A 160 6.54 -7.35 3.84
CA ALA A 160 5.23 -7.95 3.66
C ALA A 160 4.34 -7.67 4.88
N PRO A 161 3.04 -7.41 4.68
CA PRO A 161 2.12 -7.23 5.78
C PRO A 161 1.87 -8.59 6.47
N PRO A 162 1.47 -8.60 7.75
CA PRO A 162 1.12 -9.83 8.45
C PRO A 162 -0.05 -10.54 7.74
N PRO A 163 0.01 -11.88 7.54
CA PRO A 163 -1.05 -12.62 6.86
C PRO A 163 -2.44 -12.47 7.51
N GLN A 164 -2.48 -12.34 8.83
CA GLN A 164 -3.70 -12.11 9.61
C GLN A 164 -4.28 -10.69 9.50
N GLY A 165 -3.60 -9.78 8.79
CA GLY A 165 -3.99 -8.39 8.68
C GLY A 165 -3.79 -7.58 9.96
N TYR A 166 -4.60 -6.53 10.15
CA TYR A 166 -4.47 -5.54 11.21
C TYR A 166 -5.77 -5.36 11.98
N TYR A 167 -5.78 -5.67 13.28
CA TYR A 167 -6.96 -5.51 14.13
C TYR A 167 -8.24 -6.14 13.55
N GLY A 168 -8.13 -7.36 13.01
CA GLY A 168 -9.23 -8.09 12.37
C GLY A 168 -9.60 -7.61 10.95
N TRP A 169 -8.94 -6.57 10.44
CA TRP A 169 -9.04 -6.15 9.03
C TRP A 169 -7.97 -6.83 8.19
N VAL A 170 -8.40 -7.61 7.20
CA VAL A 170 -7.52 -8.16 6.17
C VAL A 170 -7.61 -7.29 4.92
N PRO A 171 -6.52 -6.67 4.47
CA PRO A 171 -6.49 -5.91 3.21
C PRO A 171 -6.85 -6.77 1.99
N PRO A 172 -7.35 -6.16 0.90
CA PRO A 172 -7.80 -6.87 -0.29
C PRO A 172 -6.63 -7.34 -1.18
N TYR A 173 -5.75 -8.20 -0.65
CA TYR A 173 -4.54 -8.65 -1.33
C TYR A 173 -4.84 -9.31 -2.68
N ASN A 174 -5.97 -10.02 -2.81
CA ASN A 174 -6.36 -10.68 -4.06
C ASN A 174 -6.68 -9.71 -5.19
N ALA A 175 -7.10 -8.47 -4.88
CA ALA A 175 -7.32 -7.42 -5.89
C ALA A 175 -6.00 -6.79 -6.37
N PHE A 176 -4.89 -7.03 -5.65
CA PHE A 176 -3.55 -6.51 -5.93
C PHE A 176 -2.52 -7.64 -5.84
N PRO A 177 -2.55 -8.61 -6.76
CA PRO A 177 -1.64 -9.76 -6.72
C PRO A 177 -0.19 -9.41 -7.09
N ASP A 178 0.01 -8.27 -7.76
CA ASP A 178 1.33 -7.80 -8.14
C ASP A 178 2.18 -7.46 -6.91
N GLN A 179 3.49 -7.69 -7.01
CA GLN A 179 4.46 -7.28 -6.00
C GLN A 179 5.50 -6.33 -6.58
N PRO A 180 6.15 -5.51 -5.73
CA PRO A 180 7.29 -4.72 -6.15
C PRO A 180 8.33 -5.61 -6.83
N ALA A 181 8.99 -5.10 -7.87
CA ALA A 181 10.01 -5.85 -8.59
C ALA A 181 11.14 -6.30 -7.65
N PRO A 182 11.80 -7.45 -7.91
CA PRO A 182 12.96 -7.86 -7.14
C PRO A 182 14.01 -6.75 -7.03
N ASN A 183 14.59 -6.57 -5.84
CA ASN A 183 15.59 -5.54 -5.54
C ASN A 183 15.12 -4.08 -5.71
N SER A 184 13.82 -3.82 -5.78
CA SER A 184 13.25 -2.47 -5.93
C SER A 184 12.62 -1.89 -4.65
N VAL A 185 12.78 -2.57 -3.51
CA VAL A 185 12.37 -2.06 -2.21
C VAL A 185 13.59 -1.83 -1.37
N PHE A 186 13.74 -0.60 -0.90
CA PHE A 186 14.82 -0.17 -0.03
C PHE A 186 14.23 0.34 1.27
N VAL A 187 14.96 0.14 2.35
CA VAL A 187 14.51 0.54 3.68
C VAL A 187 15.63 1.28 4.40
N THR A 188 15.23 2.22 5.23
CA THR A 188 16.12 3.07 6.02
C THR A 188 16.33 2.44 7.39
N SER A 189 17.33 2.90 8.13
CA SER A 189 17.48 2.53 9.55
C SER A 189 16.53 3.31 10.48
N THR A 190 15.80 4.29 9.96
CA THR A 190 14.98 5.20 10.78
C THR A 190 13.51 4.77 10.75
N PRO A 191 12.83 4.78 11.90
CA PRO A 191 11.38 4.57 11.95
C PRO A 191 10.61 5.71 11.26
N ALA A 192 9.36 5.47 10.90
CA ALA A 192 8.50 6.50 10.31
C ALA A 192 8.20 7.60 11.35
N PRO A 193 8.22 8.88 10.98
CA PRO A 193 7.89 9.99 11.89
C PRO A 193 6.36 10.20 12.04
N TYR A 194 5.54 9.25 11.59
CA TYR A 194 4.07 9.30 11.63
C TYR A 194 3.54 8.02 12.26
N PRO A 195 2.35 8.04 12.88
CA PRO A 195 1.69 6.81 13.30
C PRO A 195 1.31 5.95 12.10
N GLY A 196 1.49 4.64 12.24
CA GLY A 196 1.07 3.64 11.26
C GLY A 196 -0.20 2.90 11.67
N VAL A 197 -0.65 2.02 10.78
CA VAL A 197 -1.82 1.14 10.95
C VAL A 197 -1.72 0.28 12.23
N ALA A 198 -0.51 -0.10 12.65
CA ALA A 198 -0.24 -0.88 13.87
C ALA A 198 0.25 0.00 15.05
N GLY A 199 0.15 1.32 14.93
CA GLY A 199 0.73 2.30 15.86
C GLY A 199 2.25 2.46 15.70
N ASN A 200 2.91 2.95 16.75
CA ASN A 200 4.36 3.12 16.80
C ASN A 200 5.10 1.82 17.17
N ASN A 201 4.37 0.73 17.44
CA ASN A 201 4.96 -0.58 17.58
C ASN A 201 5.22 -1.13 16.18
N TYR A 202 6.44 -0.92 15.72
CA TYR A 202 6.97 -1.60 14.54
C TYR A 202 6.98 -3.10 14.85
N PRO A 203 6.20 -3.94 14.16
CA PRO A 203 6.41 -5.38 14.27
C PRO A 203 7.87 -5.64 13.91
N THR A 204 8.59 -6.39 14.76
CA THR A 204 9.91 -6.87 14.40
C THR A 204 9.73 -7.71 13.14
N GLY A 205 10.06 -7.12 11.98
CA GLY A 205 10.01 -7.84 10.72
C GLY A 205 10.82 -9.13 10.88
N PRO A 206 10.34 -10.27 10.33
CA PRO A 206 11.11 -11.50 10.36
C PRO A 206 12.40 -11.27 9.55
N GLY A 207 13.51 -10.97 10.24
CA GLY A 207 14.84 -10.97 9.64
C GLY A 207 15.65 -9.66 9.65
N PHE A 208 15.31 -8.62 10.42
CA PHE A 208 16.28 -7.55 10.71
C PHE A 208 16.78 -7.63 12.15
N SER A 209 17.71 -8.56 12.40
CA SER A 209 18.58 -8.55 13.57
C SER A 209 19.67 -7.48 13.36
N GLY A 210 19.29 -6.22 13.52
CA GLY A 210 20.21 -5.08 13.45
C GLY A 210 19.79 -4.03 14.46
N ALA A 211 20.56 -3.93 15.54
CA ALA A 211 20.42 -3.00 16.65
C ALA A 211 19.17 -3.17 17.53
N GLY A 212 19.29 -4.05 18.53
CA GLY A 212 18.51 -3.89 19.75
C GLY A 212 18.85 -2.52 20.35
N SER A 213 17.87 -1.62 20.43
CA SER A 213 17.98 -0.46 21.30
C SER A 213 18.19 -0.96 22.73
N PRO A 214 19.20 -0.48 23.47
CA PRO A 214 19.26 -0.74 24.90
C PRO A 214 18.12 0.05 25.56
N SER A 215 17.00 -0.63 25.82
CA SER A 215 16.00 -0.11 26.74
C SER A 215 16.67 0.02 28.11
N ALA A 216 16.73 1.25 28.60
CA ALA A 216 17.21 1.56 29.94
C ALA A 216 16.43 0.71 30.98
N PRO A 217 17.08 0.09 31.97
CA PRO A 217 16.39 -0.66 32.99
C PRO A 217 15.60 0.30 33.91
N PRO A 218 14.38 -0.06 34.34
CA PRO A 218 13.63 0.73 35.31
C PRO A 218 14.30 0.69 36.71
N PRO A 219 14.11 1.71 37.58
CA PRO A 219 14.83 1.82 38.84
C PRO A 219 14.35 0.83 39.92
N GLY A 220 15.29 0.01 40.40
CA GLY A 220 15.52 -0.30 41.83
C GLY A 220 14.48 -1.07 42.64
N TYR A 221 14.78 -2.34 42.95
CA TYR A 221 14.49 -2.97 44.24
C TYR A 221 15.68 -3.84 44.67
N PRO A 222 16.14 -3.80 45.94
CA PRO A 222 17.41 -4.41 46.35
C PRO A 222 17.24 -5.85 46.85
N GLY A 223 18.18 -6.73 46.50
CA GLY A 223 18.48 -7.91 47.33
C GLY A 223 18.88 -9.20 46.58
N ASN A 224 20.19 -9.47 46.56
CA ASN A 224 20.87 -10.72 46.94
C ASN A 224 21.95 -11.17 45.90
N PRO A 225 23.21 -11.44 46.32
CA PRO A 225 24.33 -11.68 45.42
C PRO A 225 24.60 -13.16 45.20
N GLY A 226 24.94 -13.54 43.96
CA GLY A 226 25.68 -14.76 43.68
C GLY A 226 25.13 -15.61 42.53
N ALA A 227 25.73 -15.46 41.34
CA ALA A 227 26.12 -16.56 40.45
C ALA A 227 26.70 -15.99 39.15
N LEU A 228 27.97 -16.28 38.88
CA LEU A 228 28.63 -16.10 37.59
C LEU A 228 28.09 -17.13 36.59
N PRO A 229 27.86 -16.81 35.30
CA PRO A 229 27.57 -17.83 34.30
C PRO A 229 28.89 -18.48 33.80
N PRO A 230 28.98 -19.82 33.72
CA PRO A 230 30.13 -20.50 33.13
C PRO A 230 30.14 -20.41 31.60
N SER A 231 31.35 -20.38 31.04
CA SER A 231 31.67 -20.31 29.62
C SER A 231 32.07 -21.67 29.01
N TYR A 232 31.95 -21.75 27.67
CA TYR A 232 32.54 -22.71 26.70
C TYR A 232 31.87 -24.08 26.49
N PRO A 233 32.12 -24.84 25.37
CA PRO A 233 32.64 -24.53 24.01
C PRO A 233 31.67 -24.89 22.86
N GLY A 234 32.03 -24.49 21.63
CA GLY A 234 31.34 -24.87 20.40
C GLY A 234 31.51 -26.34 19.95
N ASN A 235 30.67 -26.76 18.99
CA ASN A 235 30.99 -27.82 18.05
C ASN A 235 30.18 -27.74 16.75
N ALA A 236 30.76 -28.38 15.75
CA ALA A 236 30.53 -28.44 14.32
C ALA A 236 29.13 -28.78 13.79
N SER A 237 28.89 -28.27 12.58
CA SER A 237 28.36 -28.95 11.39
C SER A 237 27.27 -30.04 11.54
N ALA A 238 26.02 -29.69 11.19
CA ALA A 238 25.07 -30.55 10.47
C ALA A 238 23.87 -29.72 9.95
N PRO A 239 23.37 -29.94 8.72
CA PRO A 239 22.19 -29.23 8.22
C PRO A 239 20.89 -29.93 8.65
N PRO A 240 19.80 -29.21 8.97
CA PRO A 240 18.49 -29.80 9.05
C PRO A 240 17.65 -29.58 7.77
N PRO A 241 16.60 -30.41 7.57
CA PRO A 241 16.24 -30.97 6.27
C PRO A 241 15.12 -30.21 5.54
N GLY A 242 15.02 -30.48 4.24
CA GLY A 242 13.96 -30.00 3.36
C GLY A 242 12.56 -30.39 3.84
N TYR A 243 11.63 -29.44 3.72
CA TYR A 243 10.22 -29.64 3.95
C TYR A 243 9.48 -29.80 2.61
N PRO A 244 8.80 -30.94 2.39
CA PRO A 244 7.79 -31.11 1.36
C PRO A 244 6.42 -30.77 1.95
N GLY A 245 5.57 -30.03 1.23
CA GLY A 245 4.18 -29.86 1.66
C GLY A 245 3.46 -28.66 1.08
N GLY A 246 3.09 -28.77 -0.20
CA GLY A 246 1.96 -28.00 -0.74
C GLY A 246 0.66 -28.60 -0.22
N PHE A 247 -0.24 -27.76 0.28
CA PHE A 247 -1.61 -28.14 0.58
C PHE A 247 -2.50 -27.64 -0.56
N MET A 248 -2.91 -28.54 -1.45
CA MET A 248 -3.94 -28.28 -2.46
C MET A 248 -5.32 -28.50 -1.84
N ALA A 249 -6.19 -27.50 -1.93
CA ALA A 249 -7.62 -27.68 -1.75
C ALA A 249 -8.21 -28.28 -3.04
N PRO A 250 -9.13 -29.26 -2.96
CA PRO A 250 -9.65 -29.93 -4.15
C PRO A 250 -10.72 -29.08 -4.85
N GLY A 251 -10.52 -28.79 -6.13
CA GLY A 251 -11.64 -28.48 -7.04
C GLY A 251 -11.61 -27.21 -7.90
N VAL A 252 -10.47 -26.52 -8.09
CA VAL A 252 -10.43 -25.34 -9.00
C VAL A 252 -9.41 -25.57 -10.11
N PRO A 253 -9.81 -25.57 -11.40
CA PRO A 253 -8.87 -25.71 -12.50
C PRO A 253 -7.91 -24.52 -12.53
N SER A 254 -6.64 -24.84 -12.71
CA SER A 254 -5.54 -23.89 -12.89
C SER A 254 -5.61 -23.29 -14.29
N GLY A 255 -5.66 -21.97 -14.40
CA GLY A 255 -5.46 -21.30 -15.69
C GLY A 255 -6.03 -19.89 -15.73
N THR A 256 -5.26 -18.99 -16.34
CA THR A 256 -5.57 -17.59 -16.67
C THR A 256 -5.74 -16.65 -15.48
N GLY A 257 -4.72 -15.83 -15.20
CA GLY A 257 -4.92 -14.59 -14.47
C GLY A 257 -5.95 -13.73 -15.21
N MET A 258 -6.88 -13.12 -14.48
CA MET A 258 -7.91 -12.26 -15.07
C MET A 258 -7.26 -11.20 -15.94
N SER A 259 -7.74 -11.07 -17.17
CA SER A 259 -7.37 -9.94 -18.02
C SER A 259 -7.91 -8.64 -17.41
N SER A 260 -7.31 -7.49 -17.74
CA SER A 260 -7.80 -6.17 -17.29
C SER A 260 -9.27 -5.91 -17.66
N SER A 261 -9.76 -6.54 -18.73
CA SER A 261 -11.18 -6.53 -19.11
C SER A 261 -12.05 -7.34 -18.15
N ASP A 262 -11.59 -8.50 -17.68
CA ASP A 262 -12.34 -9.35 -16.74
C ASP A 262 -12.39 -8.71 -15.36
N ALA A 263 -11.30 -8.07 -14.92
CA ALA A 263 -11.28 -7.30 -13.68
C ALA A 263 -12.27 -6.12 -13.73
N LYS A 264 -12.33 -5.40 -14.86
CA LYS A 264 -13.30 -4.30 -15.07
C LYS A 264 -14.75 -4.80 -15.10
N ALA A 265 -15.01 -5.94 -15.72
CA ALA A 265 -16.33 -6.55 -15.75
C ALA A 265 -16.77 -7.03 -14.37
N ALA A 266 -15.85 -7.62 -13.58
CA ALA A 266 -16.10 -8.00 -12.19
C ALA A 266 -16.39 -6.79 -11.29
N GLU A 267 -15.65 -5.68 -11.46
CA GLU A 267 -15.87 -4.42 -10.75
C GLU A 267 -17.25 -3.81 -11.07
N ALA A 268 -17.65 -3.82 -12.35
CA ALA A 268 -18.97 -3.37 -12.77
C ALA A 268 -20.11 -4.25 -12.20
N ALA A 269 -19.89 -5.58 -12.13
CA ALA A 269 -20.87 -6.54 -11.62
C ALA A 269 -21.10 -6.45 -10.10
N GLN A 270 -20.17 -5.88 -9.33
CA GLN A 270 -20.30 -5.69 -7.88
C GLN A 270 -21.06 -4.41 -7.49
N SER A 271 -21.56 -3.63 -8.45
CA SER A 271 -22.32 -2.40 -8.21
C SER A 271 -23.73 -2.70 -7.67
N ALA A 272 -23.84 -3.14 -6.42
CA ALA A 272 -25.10 -3.21 -5.69
C ALA A 272 -25.53 -1.78 -5.34
N TYR A 273 -26.61 -1.30 -5.97
CA TYR A 273 -27.18 0.02 -5.66
C TYR A 273 -27.92 -0.05 -4.32
N TYR A 274 -27.48 0.74 -3.34
CA TYR A 274 -28.10 0.85 -2.03
C TYR A 274 -29.05 2.07 -2.00
N ASP A 275 -30.36 1.82 -1.88
CA ASP A 275 -31.37 2.87 -1.69
C ASP A 275 -31.49 3.21 -0.18
N PRO A 276 -31.11 4.42 0.27
CA PRO A 276 -31.17 4.81 1.67
C PRO A 276 -32.57 4.77 2.30
N ASN A 277 -33.64 4.77 1.48
CA ASN A 277 -35.02 4.73 1.95
C ASN A 277 -35.59 3.31 2.05
N ARG A 278 -34.85 2.29 1.61
CA ARG A 278 -35.27 0.88 1.62
C ARG A 278 -34.12 -0.05 2.03
N PRO A 279 -33.75 -0.07 3.33
CA PRO A 279 -32.61 -0.85 3.84
C PRO A 279 -32.77 -2.38 3.75
N GLN A 280 -33.93 -2.88 3.32
CA GLN A 280 -34.24 -4.30 3.20
C GLN A 280 -34.20 -4.82 1.76
N THR A 281 -33.92 -3.97 0.76
CA THR A 281 -33.90 -4.37 -0.65
C THR A 281 -32.58 -3.95 -1.28
N ALA A 282 -31.63 -4.89 -1.35
CA ALA A 282 -30.49 -4.79 -2.26
C ALA A 282 -30.97 -5.21 -3.65
N TYR A 283 -30.91 -4.31 -4.63
CA TYR A 283 -31.10 -4.70 -6.02
C TYR A 283 -29.81 -5.35 -6.51
N VAL A 284 -29.85 -6.68 -6.62
CA VAL A 284 -28.79 -7.45 -7.29
C VAL A 284 -29.20 -7.55 -8.76
N PRO A 285 -28.44 -6.93 -9.70
CA PRO A 285 -28.72 -7.11 -11.11
C PRO A 285 -28.66 -8.61 -11.46
N PRO A 286 -29.57 -9.11 -12.31
CA PRO A 286 -29.56 -10.51 -12.70
C PRO A 286 -28.20 -10.89 -13.31
N PRO A 287 -27.73 -12.13 -13.11
CA PRO A 287 -26.48 -12.59 -13.72
C PRO A 287 -26.53 -12.35 -15.22
N TYR A 288 -25.55 -11.61 -15.76
CA TYR A 288 -25.35 -11.42 -17.18
C TYR A 288 -25.05 -12.78 -17.82
N ASN A 289 -26.10 -13.47 -18.25
CA ASN A 289 -26.00 -14.71 -19.03
C ASN A 289 -26.17 -14.46 -20.54
N ASP A 290 -26.41 -13.22 -20.95
CA ASP A 290 -26.46 -12.87 -22.37
C ASP A 290 -25.08 -12.37 -22.82
N GLN A 291 -24.32 -13.27 -23.45
CA GLN A 291 -23.17 -12.88 -24.26
C GLN A 291 -23.67 -11.88 -25.33
N PRO A 292 -22.99 -10.73 -25.52
CA PRO A 292 -23.34 -9.84 -26.62
C PRO A 292 -23.22 -10.59 -27.95
N PRO A 293 -24.13 -10.33 -28.91
CA PRO A 293 -24.10 -11.00 -30.19
C PRO A 293 -22.73 -10.81 -30.85
N THR A 294 -22.24 -11.89 -31.43
CA THR A 294 -20.97 -11.88 -32.14
C THR A 294 -21.02 -10.87 -33.29
N TYR A 295 -19.86 -10.33 -33.67
CA TYR A 295 -19.75 -9.37 -34.77
C TYR A 295 -20.42 -9.89 -36.06
N GLN A 296 -20.37 -11.20 -36.29
CA GLN A 296 -21.07 -11.87 -37.39
C GLN A 296 -22.60 -11.78 -37.27
N GLU A 297 -23.17 -12.01 -36.09
CA GLU A 297 -24.62 -11.93 -35.87
C GLU A 297 -25.18 -10.51 -36.05
N SER A 298 -24.37 -9.48 -35.75
CA SER A 298 -24.75 -8.07 -35.93
C SER A 298 -24.89 -7.63 -37.40
N MET A 299 -24.21 -8.33 -38.32
CA MET A 299 -24.30 -8.03 -39.75
C MET A 299 -25.51 -8.69 -40.43
N SER A 300 -25.99 -9.81 -39.90
CA SER A 300 -27.11 -10.58 -40.45
C SER A 300 -28.51 -9.97 -40.18
N LYS A 301 -28.62 -8.91 -39.37
CA LYS A 301 -29.90 -8.23 -39.09
C LYS A 301 -30.25 -7.09 -40.06
N LYS A 302 -29.50 -6.93 -41.15
CA LYS A 302 -29.74 -5.86 -42.15
C LYS A 302 -30.56 -6.26 -43.37
N GLU A 303 -31.04 -7.50 -43.43
CA GLU A 303 -31.97 -7.98 -44.46
C GLU A 303 -33.26 -8.50 -43.82
N ASN A 304 -34.19 -7.59 -43.55
CA ASN A 304 -35.64 -7.75 -43.70
C ASN A 304 -36.36 -6.44 -43.39
#